data_AF-X1K8T2-F1
#
_entry.id   AF-X1K8T2-F1
#
_cell.length_a   1.000
_cell.length_b   1.000
_cell.length_c   1.000
_cell.angle_alpha   90.00
_cell.angle_beta   90.00
_cell.angle_gamma   90.00
#
_symmetry.space_group_name_H-M   'P 1'
#
loop_
_entity.id
_entity.type
_entity.pdbx_description
1 polymer ?
#
loop_
_entity_poly.entity_id
_entity_poly.type
_entity_poly.pdbx_seq_one_letter_code
_entity_poly.pdbx_strand_id
1 'polypeptide(L)'
;YITDRWEGVASIGWAYHDGKSWYRDYISRSKEIIIKRKGKGVYAMAEHQWRPVMGLDEHGVPWVFWNDTTRGYTFFSRWLGQRFDERREIRGAFYRISHYATCEKQSPKGPGSIGMATLAANRIFFCAIKVPHIRASEDRHIRFLDLLEVEKCQGLEMVLNQYKRYPENPIFGPSAEKAAWDNKHVSFPSVIKLGNTFQMIYSGNGDVTRDEAIGNLEEIDFTKEKAILGILAGRG
;
A
#
# COMPACT_ATOMS: atom_id res chain seq x y z
N TYR A 1 18.10 -6.31 -10.63
CA TYR A 1 16.64 -6.14 -10.48
C TYR A 1 16.09 -7.45 -9.96
N ILE A 2 15.62 -7.55 -8.71
CA ILE A 2 14.89 -8.75 -8.26
C ILE A 2 13.54 -8.71 -8.97
N THR A 3 13.32 -9.67 -9.87
CA THR A 3 12.02 -9.97 -10.46
C THR A 3 11.17 -10.66 -9.41
N ASP A 4 9.89 -10.32 -9.30
CA ASP A 4 8.96 -11.01 -8.41
C ASP A 4 9.03 -12.53 -8.68
N ARG A 5 9.53 -13.30 -7.70
CA ARG A 5 9.57 -14.76 -7.76
C ARG A 5 8.52 -15.30 -6.82
N TRP A 6 7.64 -16.13 -7.37
CA TRP A 6 6.73 -16.92 -6.57
C TRP A 6 7.50 -18.10 -5.98
N GLU A 7 7.56 -18.16 -4.66
CA GLU A 7 8.31 -19.18 -3.93
C GLU A 7 7.47 -20.45 -3.66
N GLY A 8 6.15 -20.42 -3.89
CA GLY A 8 5.27 -21.57 -3.68
C GLY A 8 5.05 -21.99 -2.21
N VAL A 9 5.57 -21.24 -1.24
CA VAL A 9 5.61 -21.68 0.17
C VAL A 9 4.31 -21.46 0.93
N ALA A 10 3.75 -20.25 0.91
CA ALA A 10 2.60 -19.88 1.74
C ALA A 10 1.67 -18.90 1.02
N SER A 11 0.69 -19.43 0.29
CA SER A 11 -0.27 -18.63 -0.49
C SER A 11 -1.69 -18.79 0.06
N ILE A 12 -2.48 -17.73 -0.06
CA ILE A 12 -3.90 -17.73 0.30
C ILE A 12 -4.72 -17.95 -0.97
N GLY A 13 -5.24 -19.17 -1.11
CA GLY A 13 -6.15 -19.57 -2.18
C GLY A 13 -7.61 -19.42 -1.79
N TRP A 14 -8.48 -19.38 -2.79
CA TRP A 14 -9.93 -19.51 -2.62
C TRP A 14 -10.50 -20.48 -3.66
N ALA A 15 -11.64 -21.06 -3.32
CA ALA A 15 -12.46 -21.82 -4.25
C ALA A 15 -13.95 -21.54 -3.99
N TYR A 16 -14.75 -21.48 -5.05
CA TYR A 16 -16.19 -21.26 -5.00
C TYR A 16 -16.89 -22.10 -6.07
N HIS A 17 -18.12 -22.53 -5.79
CA HIS A 17 -18.94 -23.29 -6.72
C HIS A 17 -20.25 -22.54 -6.99
N ASP A 18 -20.56 -22.27 -8.25
CA ASP A 18 -21.76 -21.53 -8.66
C ASP A 18 -23.00 -22.41 -8.88
N GLY A 19 -22.87 -23.72 -8.64
CA GLY A 19 -23.89 -24.74 -8.95
C GLY A 19 -23.61 -25.52 -10.23
N LYS A 20 -22.74 -25.01 -11.12
CA LYS A 20 -22.33 -25.64 -12.38
C LYS A 20 -20.85 -26.00 -12.42
N SER A 21 -19.99 -25.18 -11.83
CA SER A 21 -18.54 -25.35 -11.94
C SER A 21 -17.80 -24.81 -10.71
N TRP A 22 -16.62 -25.39 -10.46
CA TRP A 22 -15.68 -24.91 -9.46
C TRP A 22 -14.77 -23.83 -10.07
N TYR A 23 -14.67 -22.72 -9.37
CA TYR A 23 -13.73 -21.63 -9.63
C TYR A 23 -12.71 -21.60 -8.51
N ARG A 24 -11.45 -21.31 -8.84
CA ARG A 24 -10.36 -21.22 -7.88
C ARG A 24 -9.31 -20.23 -8.36
N ASP A 25 -8.75 -19.48 -7.42
CA ASP A 25 -7.58 -18.63 -7.65
C ASP A 25 -6.89 -18.31 -6.32
N TYR A 26 -5.91 -17.43 -6.36
CA TYR A 26 -5.18 -16.92 -5.20
C TYR A 26 -5.57 -15.48 -4.89
N ILE A 27 -5.88 -15.23 -3.62
CA ILE A 27 -5.98 -13.86 -3.08
C ILE A 27 -4.58 -13.28 -2.92
N SER A 28 -3.62 -14.12 -2.51
CA SER A 28 -2.26 -13.69 -2.24
C SER A 28 -1.30 -14.86 -2.47
N ARG A 29 -0.24 -14.61 -3.25
CA ARG A 29 0.83 -15.58 -3.53
C ARG A 29 2.08 -15.17 -2.77
N SER A 30 2.74 -16.10 -2.08
CA SER A 30 3.99 -15.81 -1.36
C SER A 30 5.08 -15.33 -2.33
N LYS A 31 5.64 -14.17 -2.05
CA LYS A 31 6.78 -13.63 -2.78
C LYS A 31 8.07 -13.79 -1.98
N GLU A 32 9.19 -13.88 -2.67
CA GLU A 32 10.49 -13.58 -2.07
C GLU A 32 10.58 -12.07 -1.78
N ILE A 33 10.86 -11.70 -0.54
CA ILE A 33 11.03 -10.30 -0.13
C ILE A 33 12.37 -10.06 0.55
N ILE A 34 12.91 -8.86 0.38
CA ILE A 34 14.12 -8.43 1.06
C ILE A 34 13.77 -7.90 2.45
N ILE A 35 14.37 -8.49 3.48
CA ILE A 35 14.21 -8.05 4.86
C ILE A 35 15.54 -7.65 5.48
N LYS A 36 15.50 -6.63 6.35
CA LYS A 36 16.63 -6.18 7.15
C LYS A 36 16.40 -6.58 8.60
N ARG A 37 17.33 -7.36 9.18
CA ARG A 37 17.26 -7.78 10.58
C ARG A 37 18.51 -7.32 11.33
N LYS A 38 18.30 -6.71 12.51
CA LYS A 38 19.39 -6.28 13.39
C LYS A 38 20.30 -7.49 13.71
N GLY A 39 21.60 -7.36 13.43
CA GLY A 39 22.60 -8.41 13.64
C GLY A 39 22.70 -9.49 12.55
N LYS A 40 21.81 -9.50 11.54
CA LYS A 40 21.86 -10.47 10.42
C LYS A 40 21.99 -9.81 9.03
N GLY A 41 22.00 -8.48 8.96
CA GLY A 41 22.09 -7.76 7.69
C GLY A 41 20.80 -7.80 6.88
N VAL A 42 20.95 -7.72 5.57
CA VAL A 42 19.86 -7.73 4.57
C VAL A 42 19.90 -9.07 3.86
N TYR A 43 18.76 -9.78 3.80
CA TYR A 43 18.66 -11.07 3.12
C TYR A 43 17.27 -11.27 2.52
N ALA A 44 17.19 -12.15 1.54
CA ALA A 44 15.94 -12.55 0.91
C ALA A 44 15.22 -13.61 1.76
N MET A 45 13.91 -13.49 1.88
CA MET A 45 13.08 -14.42 2.64
C MET A 45 11.71 -14.58 1.96
N ALA A 46 11.23 -15.81 1.87
CA ALA A 46 9.86 -16.07 1.44
C ALA A 46 8.84 -15.47 2.43
N GLU A 47 7.77 -14.89 1.90
CA GLU A 47 6.62 -14.49 2.70
C GLU A 47 5.98 -15.69 3.39
N HIS A 48 5.76 -15.57 4.69
CA HIS A 48 5.03 -16.56 5.48
C HIS A 48 3.64 -16.01 5.79
N GLN A 49 2.69 -16.39 4.95
CA GLN A 49 1.27 -16.07 5.08
C GLN A 49 0.59 -17.19 5.87
N TRP A 50 0.01 -16.86 7.02
CA TRP A 50 -0.56 -17.83 7.95
C TRP A 50 -2.04 -18.08 7.71
N ARG A 51 -2.58 -19.04 8.46
CA ARG A 51 -3.92 -19.58 8.29
C ARG A 51 -4.96 -18.46 8.20
N PRO A 52 -5.70 -18.37 7.08
CA PRO A 52 -6.74 -17.37 6.94
C PRO A 52 -7.92 -17.70 7.84
N VAL A 53 -8.57 -16.66 8.35
CA VAL A 53 -9.85 -16.74 9.05
C VAL A 53 -10.91 -15.99 8.26
N MET A 54 -12.13 -16.51 8.27
CA MET A 54 -13.25 -15.97 7.51
C MET A 54 -14.43 -15.65 8.43
N GLY A 55 -15.11 -14.57 8.09
CA GLY A 55 -16.32 -14.06 8.73
C GLY A 55 -17.25 -13.38 7.73
N LEU A 56 -18.50 -13.17 8.12
CA LEU A 56 -19.49 -12.48 7.32
C LEU A 56 -19.74 -11.07 7.88
N ASP A 57 -19.84 -10.07 7.00
CA ASP A 57 -20.27 -8.73 7.41
C ASP A 57 -21.78 -8.65 7.66
N GLU A 58 -22.26 -7.46 8.05
CA GLU A 58 -23.68 -7.20 8.35
C GLU A 58 -24.63 -7.43 7.16
N HIS A 59 -24.09 -7.52 5.94
CA HIS A 59 -24.81 -7.82 4.71
C HIS A 59 -24.66 -9.29 4.28
N GLY A 60 -23.99 -10.12 5.08
CA GLY A 60 -23.71 -11.51 4.76
C GLY A 60 -22.62 -11.70 3.72
N VAL A 61 -21.82 -10.67 3.42
CA VAL A 61 -20.71 -10.79 2.47
C VAL A 61 -19.51 -11.41 3.19
N PRO A 62 -18.85 -12.43 2.61
CA PRO A 62 -17.64 -13.01 3.19
C PRO A 62 -16.41 -12.08 3.16
N TRP A 63 -15.67 -12.09 4.26
CA TRP A 63 -14.37 -11.44 4.44
C TRP A 63 -13.36 -12.46 4.90
N VAL A 64 -12.13 -12.34 4.41
CA VAL A 64 -11.01 -13.20 4.80
C VAL A 64 -9.86 -12.35 5.34
N PHE A 65 -9.26 -12.82 6.43
CA PHE A 65 -8.19 -12.15 7.15
C PHE A 65 -7.02 -13.11 7.34
N TRP A 66 -5.78 -12.65 7.21
CA TRP A 66 -4.60 -13.48 7.46
C TRP A 66 -3.40 -12.64 7.90
N ASN A 67 -2.54 -13.24 8.70
CA ASN A 67 -1.29 -12.62 9.13
C ASN A 67 -0.15 -12.99 8.19
N ASP A 68 0.66 -12.01 7.82
CA ASP A 68 1.96 -12.23 7.19
C ASP A 68 3.05 -11.88 8.21
N THR A 69 3.74 -12.91 8.72
CA THR A 69 4.77 -12.70 9.74
C THR A 69 6.07 -12.17 9.19
N THR A 70 6.33 -12.36 7.89
CA THR A 70 7.56 -11.86 7.27
C THR A 70 7.45 -10.35 7.06
N ARG A 71 6.26 -9.87 6.67
CA ARG A 71 5.96 -8.44 6.58
C ARG A 71 5.65 -7.80 7.94
N GLY A 72 5.05 -8.55 8.87
CA GLY A 72 4.58 -8.03 10.16
C GLY A 72 3.22 -7.32 10.07
N TYR A 73 2.38 -7.73 9.13
CA TYR A 73 1.07 -7.11 8.86
C TYR A 73 -0.07 -8.14 8.96
N THR A 74 -1.25 -7.67 9.30
CA THR A 74 -2.50 -8.39 9.04
C THR A 74 -3.14 -7.84 7.77
N PHE A 75 -3.50 -8.74 6.87
CA PHE A 75 -4.16 -8.45 5.60
C PHE A 75 -5.61 -8.91 5.60
N PHE A 76 -6.40 -8.36 4.68
CA PHE A 76 -7.75 -8.81 4.39
C PHE A 76 -8.12 -8.71 2.93
N SER A 77 -9.20 -9.38 2.57
CA SER A 77 -9.92 -9.20 1.32
C SER A 77 -11.41 -9.50 1.51
N ARG A 78 -12.24 -8.91 0.66
CA ARG A 78 -13.71 -9.03 0.67
C ARG A 78 -14.20 -9.77 -0.57
N TRP A 79 -15.21 -10.61 -0.41
CA TRP A 79 -15.85 -11.30 -1.52
C TRP A 79 -16.67 -10.33 -2.38
N LEU A 80 -16.53 -10.44 -3.70
CA LEU A 80 -17.20 -9.62 -4.70
C LEU A 80 -18.26 -10.40 -5.51
N GLY A 81 -18.68 -11.57 -5.02
CA GLY A 81 -19.68 -12.43 -5.67
C GLY A 81 -19.07 -13.58 -6.47
N GLN A 82 -17.98 -13.34 -7.20
CA GLN A 82 -17.29 -14.37 -8.00
C GLN A 82 -15.80 -14.54 -7.66
N ARG A 83 -15.20 -13.55 -6.98
CA ARG A 83 -13.81 -13.54 -6.55
C ARG A 83 -13.65 -12.68 -5.31
N PHE A 84 -12.52 -12.84 -4.62
CA PHE A 84 -12.07 -11.88 -3.61
C PHE A 84 -11.46 -10.63 -4.28
N ASP A 85 -11.61 -9.48 -3.64
CA ASP A 85 -10.94 -8.23 -4.00
C ASP A 85 -9.42 -8.32 -3.78
N GLU A 86 -8.69 -7.26 -4.14
CA GLU A 86 -7.27 -7.14 -3.84
C GLU A 86 -6.95 -7.25 -2.34
N ARG A 87 -5.74 -7.74 -2.04
CA ARG A 87 -5.20 -7.80 -0.68
C ARG A 87 -4.99 -6.38 -0.15
N ARG A 88 -5.63 -6.06 0.97
CA ARG A 88 -5.51 -4.77 1.67
C ARG A 88 -4.92 -4.96 3.06
N GLU A 89 -4.23 -3.94 3.56
CA GLU A 89 -3.62 -3.93 4.89
C GLU A 89 -4.62 -3.39 5.92
N ILE A 90 -4.70 -4.03 7.10
CA ILE A 90 -5.52 -3.52 8.23
C ILE A 90 -4.63 -2.84 9.26
N ARG A 91 -3.56 -3.53 9.64
CA ARG A 91 -2.71 -3.15 10.77
C ARG A 91 -1.29 -3.58 10.51
N GLY A 92 -0.35 -2.66 10.79
CA GLY A 92 1.00 -2.75 10.28
C GLY A 92 2.14 -2.84 11.30
N ALA A 93 3.27 -3.31 10.74
CA ALA A 93 4.65 -3.38 11.24
C ALA A 93 4.85 -3.89 12.68
N PHE A 94 4.10 -4.90 13.09
CA PHE A 94 4.41 -5.57 14.34
C PHE A 94 5.71 -6.36 14.20
N TYR A 95 6.71 -6.02 15.03
CA TYR A 95 7.96 -6.77 15.12
C TYR A 95 7.78 -8.25 15.49
N ARG A 96 6.63 -8.62 16.08
CA ARG A 96 6.29 -9.99 16.50
C ARG A 96 4.79 -10.24 16.35
N ILE A 97 4.26 -10.20 15.12
CA ILE A 97 2.89 -10.67 14.87
C ILE A 97 2.82 -12.20 15.03
N SER A 98 1.72 -12.67 15.60
CA SER A 98 1.41 -14.09 15.77
C SER A 98 0.96 -14.72 14.46
N HIS A 99 0.98 -16.05 14.40
CA HIS A 99 0.40 -16.84 13.32
C HIS A 99 -1.13 -16.92 13.43
N TYR A 100 -1.68 -16.50 14.58
CA TYR A 100 -3.08 -16.60 14.92
C TYR A 100 -3.77 -15.24 14.80
N ALA A 101 -4.87 -15.23 14.04
CA ALA A 101 -5.88 -14.20 14.03
C ALA A 101 -7.25 -14.86 14.19
N THR A 102 -8.25 -14.10 14.62
CA THR A 102 -9.65 -14.50 14.58
C THR A 102 -10.50 -13.30 14.17
N CYS A 103 -11.66 -13.54 13.60
CA CYS A 103 -12.62 -12.50 13.24
C CYS A 103 -14.01 -12.88 13.74
N GLU A 104 -14.88 -11.89 13.83
CA GLU A 104 -16.31 -12.13 14.00
C GLU A 104 -16.79 -13.09 12.92
N LYS A 105 -17.48 -14.16 13.33
CA LYS A 105 -18.03 -15.14 12.38
C LYS A 105 -19.18 -14.56 11.56
N GLN A 106 -19.99 -13.74 12.22
CA GLN A 106 -21.09 -13.00 11.63
C GLN A 106 -21.17 -11.66 12.37
N SER A 107 -20.91 -10.57 11.66
CA SER A 107 -21.12 -9.22 12.18
C SER A 107 -22.62 -8.99 12.41
N PRO A 108 -23.01 -8.37 13.55
CA PRO A 108 -24.41 -8.03 13.78
C PRO A 108 -24.90 -6.98 12.78
N LYS A 109 -26.23 -6.81 12.66
CA LYS A 109 -26.80 -5.76 11.80
C LYS A 109 -26.64 -4.38 12.43
N GLY A 110 -26.13 -3.40 11.68
CA GLY A 110 -26.06 -1.98 12.10
C GLY A 110 -24.70 -1.40 12.50
N PRO A 111 -23.66 -2.15 12.94
CA PRO A 111 -22.38 -1.57 13.33
C PRO A 111 -21.62 -0.84 12.21
N GLY A 112 -21.88 -1.15 10.93
CA GLY A 112 -21.06 -0.58 9.85
C GLY A 112 -19.64 -1.12 9.81
N SER A 113 -19.33 -2.21 10.53
CA SER A 113 -17.98 -2.75 10.66
C SER A 113 -17.92 -4.24 10.98
N ILE A 114 -16.83 -4.90 10.58
CA ILE A 114 -16.50 -6.27 10.99
C ILE A 114 -15.29 -6.28 11.94
N GLY A 115 -15.42 -6.97 13.06
CA GLY A 115 -14.38 -7.08 14.09
C GLY A 115 -13.36 -8.19 13.83
N MET A 116 -12.11 -7.94 14.21
CA MET A 116 -11.00 -8.87 14.16
C MET A 116 -10.11 -8.73 15.40
N ALA A 117 -9.57 -9.84 15.89
CA ALA A 117 -8.51 -9.87 16.89
C ALA A 117 -7.24 -10.53 16.34
N THR A 118 -6.09 -9.94 16.61
CA THR A 118 -4.78 -10.50 16.27
C THR A 118 -3.85 -10.41 17.48
N LEU A 119 -2.97 -11.39 17.64
CA LEU A 119 -1.96 -11.39 18.70
C LEU A 119 -0.66 -10.82 18.13
N ALA A 120 -0.08 -9.83 18.80
CA ALA A 120 1.25 -9.34 18.46
C ALA A 120 1.98 -8.86 19.71
N ALA A 121 3.30 -9.06 19.78
CA ALA A 121 4.12 -8.60 20.90
C ALA A 121 3.54 -8.92 22.30
N ASN A 122 3.04 -10.16 22.47
CA ASN A 122 2.37 -10.65 23.69
C ASN A 122 1.11 -9.87 24.11
N ARG A 123 0.42 -9.23 23.16
CA ARG A 123 -0.83 -8.48 23.39
C ARG A 123 -1.87 -8.81 22.33
N ILE A 124 -3.13 -8.85 22.75
CA ILE A 124 -4.26 -9.00 21.83
C ILE A 124 -4.68 -7.61 21.35
N PHE A 125 -4.79 -7.47 20.04
CA PHE A 125 -5.19 -6.25 19.36
C PHE A 125 -6.54 -6.45 18.69
N PHE A 126 -7.53 -5.67 19.11
CA PHE A 126 -8.82 -5.60 18.45
C PHE A 126 -8.80 -4.54 17.35
N CYS A 127 -9.37 -4.88 16.21
CA CYS A 127 -9.51 -4.03 15.03
C CYS A 127 -10.96 -4.12 14.55
N ALA A 128 -11.53 -3.02 14.10
CA ALA A 128 -12.82 -3.00 13.41
C ALA A 128 -12.60 -2.36 12.04
N ILE A 129 -13.09 -3.02 10.99
CA ILE A 129 -12.92 -2.54 9.62
C ILE A 129 -14.27 -2.11 9.12
N LYS A 130 -14.34 -0.89 8.62
CA LYS A 130 -15.58 -0.32 8.10
C LYS A 130 -16.06 -1.15 6.91
N VAL A 131 -17.29 -1.64 7.01
CA VAL A 131 -17.97 -2.33 5.91
C VAL A 131 -18.33 -1.26 4.88
N PRO A 132 -17.90 -1.41 3.61
CA PRO A 132 -18.26 -0.46 2.57
C PRO A 132 -19.78 -0.50 2.36
N HIS A 133 -20.41 0.63 2.62
CA HIS A 133 -21.81 0.88 2.39
C HIS A 133 -21.94 1.96 1.32
N ILE A 134 -22.76 1.73 0.30
CA ILE A 134 -23.19 2.76 -0.65
C ILE A 134 -24.57 3.21 -0.18
N ARG A 135 -24.75 4.52 0.02
CA ARG A 135 -26.05 5.13 0.32
C ARG A 135 -26.36 6.12 -0.79
N ALA A 136 -27.57 6.03 -1.35
CA ALA A 136 -28.02 6.98 -2.38
C ALA A 136 -28.07 8.44 -1.86
N SER A 137 -28.12 8.62 -0.54
CA SER A 137 -28.13 9.94 0.12
C SER A 137 -26.73 10.52 0.38
N GLU A 138 -25.65 9.79 0.09
CA GLU A 138 -24.28 10.32 0.23
C GLU A 138 -23.82 10.88 -1.12
N ASP A 139 -23.35 12.13 -1.12
CA ASP A 139 -22.78 12.78 -2.30
C ASP A 139 -21.42 12.16 -2.64
N ARG A 140 -21.47 11.03 -3.34
CA ARG A 140 -20.31 10.33 -3.87
C ARG A 140 -20.40 10.31 -5.39
N HIS A 141 -19.38 10.85 -6.05
CA HIS A 141 -19.17 10.61 -7.47
C HIS A 141 -18.84 9.13 -7.70
N ILE A 142 -19.87 8.31 -7.94
CA ILE A 142 -19.70 6.96 -8.46
C ILE A 142 -19.46 7.10 -9.96
N ARG A 143 -18.20 6.99 -10.39
CA ARG A 143 -17.89 6.87 -11.82
C ARG A 143 -18.25 5.45 -12.25
N PHE A 144 -19.46 5.26 -12.77
CA PHE A 144 -19.74 4.09 -13.58
C PHE A 144 -18.89 4.23 -14.84
N LEU A 145 -17.85 3.40 -14.96
CA LEU A 145 -17.32 3.09 -16.27
C LEU A 145 -18.37 2.15 -16.89
N ASP A 146 -19.18 2.66 -17.81
CA ASP A 146 -20.02 1.78 -18.61
C ASP A 146 -19.07 0.99 -19.53
N LEU A 147 -18.75 -0.23 -19.11
CA LEU A 147 -17.84 -1.11 -19.84
C LEU A 147 -18.41 -1.48 -21.22
N LEU A 148 -19.73 -1.38 -21.43
CA LEU A 148 -20.37 -1.59 -22.73
C LEU A 148 -20.19 -0.38 -23.66
N GLU A 149 -20.02 0.82 -23.10
CA GLU A 149 -19.67 2.02 -23.87
C GLU A 149 -18.19 1.98 -24.28
N VAL A 150 -17.31 1.58 -23.36
CA VAL A 150 -15.87 1.38 -23.64
C VAL A 150 -15.63 0.24 -24.65
N GLU A 151 -16.39 -0.86 -24.57
CA GLU A 151 -16.33 -1.97 -25.53
C GLU A 151 -16.63 -1.53 -26.98
N LYS A 152 -17.53 -0.56 -27.15
CA LYS A 152 -17.95 -0.07 -28.48
C LYS A 152 -17.04 1.02 -29.03
N CYS A 153 -16.15 1.58 -28.21
CA CYS A 153 -15.21 2.60 -28.64
C CYS A 153 -14.06 1.98 -29.44
N GLN A 154 -13.88 2.43 -30.67
CA GLN A 154 -12.73 2.09 -31.52
C GLN A 154 -11.76 3.28 -31.55
N GLY A 155 -10.46 3.01 -31.69
CA GLY A 155 -9.43 4.06 -31.73
C GLY A 155 -9.13 4.69 -30.36
N LEU A 156 -9.40 3.99 -29.26
CA LEU A 156 -9.03 4.45 -27.92
C LEU A 156 -7.50 4.43 -27.75
N GLU A 157 -6.93 5.59 -27.42
CA GLU A 157 -5.55 5.70 -26.96
C GLU A 157 -5.52 5.77 -25.43
N MET A 158 -4.90 4.78 -24.79
CA MET A 158 -4.70 4.80 -23.34
C MET A 158 -3.55 5.77 -23.00
N VAL A 159 -3.87 7.04 -22.76
CA VAL A 159 -2.90 8.06 -22.35
C VAL A 159 -2.93 8.21 -20.83
N LEU A 160 -2.21 7.34 -20.12
CA LEU A 160 -2.00 7.47 -18.68
C LEU A 160 -0.55 7.86 -18.42
N ASN A 161 -0.32 8.95 -17.68
CA ASN A 161 1.01 9.28 -17.13
C ASN A 161 2.15 9.43 -18.17
N GLN A 162 1.91 10.10 -19.30
CA GLN A 162 3.00 10.45 -20.22
C GLN A 162 3.86 11.59 -19.64
N TYR A 163 4.96 11.22 -18.96
CA TYR A 163 5.94 12.17 -18.45
C TYR A 163 7.12 12.31 -19.42
N LYS A 164 7.45 13.54 -19.81
CA LYS A 164 8.70 13.87 -20.50
C LYS A 164 9.70 14.42 -19.49
N ARG A 165 10.94 13.89 -19.49
CA ARG A 165 12.00 14.43 -18.62
C ARG A 165 12.26 15.89 -18.97
N TYR A 166 12.32 16.74 -17.95
CA TYR A 166 12.77 18.11 -18.11
C TYR A 166 14.28 18.12 -18.44
N PRO A 167 14.74 18.82 -19.50
CA PRO A 167 16.14 18.80 -19.92
C PRO A 167 17.12 19.29 -18.87
N GLU A 168 16.70 20.19 -17.98
CA GLU A 168 17.58 20.81 -16.95
C GLU A 168 17.54 20.06 -15.61
N ASN A 169 17.08 18.81 -15.59
CA ASN A 169 17.24 17.99 -14.38
C ASN A 169 18.74 17.74 -14.08
N PRO A 170 19.16 17.78 -12.81
CA PRO A 170 18.34 17.98 -11.61
C PRO A 170 17.99 19.46 -11.36
N ILE A 171 16.73 19.75 -11.03
CA ILE A 171 16.26 21.10 -10.67
C ILE A 171 16.60 21.51 -9.23
N PHE A 172 16.97 20.54 -8.41
CA PHE A 172 17.33 20.71 -7.02
C PHE A 172 18.40 19.68 -6.68
N GLY A 173 19.44 20.13 -5.97
CA GLY A 173 20.60 19.33 -5.62
C GLY A 173 21.11 19.68 -4.23
N PRO A 174 22.16 19.00 -3.75
CA PRO A 174 22.79 19.31 -2.48
C PRO A 174 23.19 20.78 -2.41
N SER A 175 23.05 21.38 -1.23
CA SER A 175 23.46 22.77 -1.02
C SER A 175 24.95 22.94 -1.32
N ALA A 176 25.29 24.04 -2.00
CA ALA A 176 26.68 24.42 -2.26
C ALA A 176 27.40 24.85 -0.97
N GLU A 177 26.65 25.21 0.07
CA GLU A 177 27.20 25.64 1.35
C GLU A 177 27.66 24.43 2.16
N LYS A 178 28.95 24.33 2.44
CA LYS A 178 29.51 23.18 3.16
C LYS A 178 28.99 23.00 4.59
N ALA A 179 28.49 24.07 5.18
CA ALA A 179 27.90 24.05 6.53
C ALA A 179 26.40 23.73 6.51
N ALA A 180 25.77 23.62 5.33
CA ALA A 180 24.37 23.25 5.24
C ALA A 180 24.18 21.78 5.60
N TRP A 181 23.05 21.50 6.24
CA TRP A 181 22.70 20.15 6.71
C TRP A 181 22.43 19.17 5.56
N ASP A 182 22.24 19.65 4.32
CA ASP A 182 21.95 18.89 3.11
C ASP A 182 23.05 19.00 2.03
N ASN A 183 24.27 19.44 2.40
CA ASN A 183 25.37 19.71 1.47
C ASN A 183 25.96 18.46 0.77
N LYS A 184 25.60 17.25 1.18
CA LYS A 184 26.09 16.00 0.57
C LYS A 184 25.05 15.31 -0.30
N HIS A 185 23.80 15.24 0.16
CA HIS A 185 22.76 14.49 -0.51
C HIS A 185 21.38 15.09 -0.23
N VAL A 186 20.55 15.15 -1.26
CA VAL A 186 19.09 15.39 -1.17
C VAL A 186 18.31 14.22 -1.80
N SER A 187 17.21 13.79 -1.19
CA SER A 187 16.47 12.55 -1.54
C SER A 187 15.01 12.59 -1.08
N PHE A 188 14.22 11.62 -1.56
CA PHE A 188 12.83 11.39 -1.17
C PHE A 188 11.93 12.65 -1.21
N PRO A 189 11.87 13.37 -2.34
CA PRO A 189 11.01 14.55 -2.43
C PRO A 189 9.52 14.14 -2.42
N SER A 190 8.72 14.95 -1.75
CA SER A 190 7.26 14.96 -1.79
C SER A 190 6.80 16.35 -2.18
N VAL A 191 6.02 16.47 -3.25
CA VAL A 191 5.58 17.76 -3.79
C VAL A 191 4.09 17.96 -3.53
N ILE A 192 3.73 19.10 -2.96
CA ILE A 192 2.35 19.53 -2.68
C ILE A 192 2.09 20.83 -3.44
N LYS A 193 0.93 20.95 -4.09
CA LYS A 193 0.53 22.20 -4.75
C LYS A 193 -0.24 23.08 -3.77
N LEU A 194 0.21 24.32 -3.56
CA LEU A 194 -0.41 25.32 -2.68
C LEU A 194 -0.75 26.58 -3.49
N GLY A 195 -2.01 26.70 -3.92
CA GLY A 195 -2.44 27.81 -4.77
C GLY A 195 -1.69 27.85 -6.12
N ASN A 196 -0.87 28.89 -6.32
CA ASN A 196 -0.04 29.08 -7.51
C ASN A 196 1.42 28.62 -7.33
N THR A 197 1.78 28.15 -6.14
CA THR A 197 3.10 27.59 -5.85
C THR A 197 3.02 26.09 -5.61
N PHE A 198 4.17 25.46 -5.64
CA PHE A 198 4.39 24.10 -5.23
C PHE A 198 5.43 24.11 -4.13
N GLN A 199 5.18 23.32 -3.10
CA GLN A 199 6.07 23.09 -1.98
C GLN A 199 6.68 21.70 -2.13
N MET A 200 8.00 21.60 -2.07
CA MET A 200 8.70 20.32 -2.00
C MET A 200 9.25 20.12 -0.59
N ILE A 201 8.86 19.00 0.01
CA ILE A 201 9.42 18.49 1.25
C ILE A 201 10.41 17.40 0.86
N TYR A 202 11.66 17.48 1.31
CA TYR A 202 12.70 16.52 0.97
C TYR A 202 13.52 16.10 2.19
N SER A 203 14.28 15.03 2.03
CA SER A 203 15.25 14.55 3.02
C SER A 203 16.67 14.83 2.55
N GLY A 204 17.50 15.41 3.41
CA GLY A 204 18.91 15.70 3.10
C GLY A 204 19.89 15.14 4.15
N ASN A 205 21.18 15.14 3.81
CA ASN A 205 22.25 14.98 4.79
C ASN A 205 23.52 15.75 4.40
N GLY A 206 24.38 15.95 5.38
CA GLY A 206 25.55 16.79 5.23
C GLY A 206 26.69 16.48 6.19
N ASP A 207 27.68 17.36 6.25
CA ASP A 207 28.87 17.24 7.11
C ASP A 207 28.61 17.61 8.58
N VAL A 208 27.48 18.26 8.87
CA VAL A 208 27.14 18.76 10.20
C VAL A 208 26.73 17.61 11.13
N THR A 209 27.23 17.62 12.36
CA THR A 209 27.02 16.55 13.35
C THR A 209 25.56 16.37 13.73
N ARG A 210 25.18 15.11 13.99
CA ARG A 210 23.81 14.62 14.12
C ARG A 210 22.95 15.31 15.18
N ASP A 211 23.54 16.00 16.16
CA ASP A 211 22.80 16.71 17.21
C ASP A 211 22.16 18.02 16.72
N GLU A 212 22.61 18.58 15.60
CA GLU A 212 22.02 19.77 14.95
C GLU A 212 21.06 19.41 13.78
N ALA A 213 21.02 18.14 13.37
CA ALA A 213 20.35 17.68 12.14
C ALA A 213 19.10 16.81 12.36
N ILE A 214 18.69 16.56 13.62
CA ILE A 214 17.44 15.82 13.90
C ILE A 214 16.26 16.76 13.71
N GLY A 215 15.71 16.79 12.48
CA GLY A 215 14.37 17.33 12.24
C GLY A 215 14.16 18.27 11.06
N ASN A 216 15.13 18.44 10.16
CA ASN A 216 14.99 19.49 9.14
C ASN A 216 14.24 18.96 7.91
N LEU A 217 12.94 19.20 7.89
CA LEU A 217 12.15 19.27 6.66
C LEU A 217 12.23 20.72 6.20
N GLU A 218 12.83 20.97 5.04
CA GLU A 218 12.79 22.30 4.43
C GLU A 218 11.68 22.39 3.39
N GLU A 219 11.02 23.53 3.39
CA GLU A 219 9.98 23.95 2.46
C GLU A 219 10.61 24.83 1.39
N ILE A 220 10.48 24.42 0.13
CA ILE A 220 10.90 25.22 -1.00
C ILE A 220 9.71 25.48 -1.90
N ASP A 221 9.44 26.76 -2.14
CA ASP A 221 8.41 27.24 -3.07
C ASP A 221 8.93 27.32 -4.50
N PHE A 222 8.15 26.79 -5.45
CA PHE A 222 8.41 26.94 -6.89
C PHE A 222 7.12 27.18 -7.68
N THR A 223 7.25 27.84 -8.84
CA THR A 223 6.12 28.16 -9.73
C THR A 223 5.76 27.00 -10.65
N LYS A 224 4.55 27.00 -11.22
CA LYS A 224 4.00 25.92 -12.05
C LYS A 224 4.89 25.50 -13.23
N GLU A 225 5.66 26.42 -13.80
CA GLU A 225 6.62 26.14 -14.87
C GLU A 225 7.81 25.29 -14.39
N LYS A 226 8.21 25.45 -13.12
CA LYS A 226 9.21 24.64 -12.40
C LYS A 226 8.60 23.42 -11.70
N ALA A 227 7.34 23.09 -11.91
CA ALA A 227 6.62 22.05 -11.15
C ALA A 227 6.12 20.86 -11.97
N ILE A 228 6.27 20.86 -13.30
CA ILE A 228 5.92 19.71 -14.17
C ILE A 228 6.96 18.57 -14.02
N LEU A 229 7.53 18.44 -12.82
CA LEU A 229 8.86 17.93 -12.58
C LEU A 229 8.84 16.60 -11.82
N GLY A 230 9.02 15.54 -12.61
CA GLY A 230 9.85 14.38 -12.29
C GLY A 230 9.51 13.58 -11.04
N ILE A 231 8.66 12.56 -11.19
CA ILE A 231 8.76 11.36 -10.36
C ILE A 231 10.03 10.62 -10.79
N LEU A 232 11.11 10.77 -10.02
CA LEU A 232 12.34 10.00 -10.18
C LEU A 232 12.11 8.57 -9.64
N ALA A 233 11.95 7.61 -10.55
CA ALA A 233 12.26 6.21 -10.27
C ALA A 233 13.78 6.04 -10.31
N GLY A 234 14.41 5.84 -9.16
CA GLY A 234 15.82 5.46 -9.05
C GLY A 234 16.00 3.94 -9.04
N ARG A 235 16.74 3.43 -10.03
CA ARG A 235 17.65 2.28 -9.88
C ARG A 235 18.92 2.56 -10.68
N GLY A 236 20.04 2.56 -9.97
CA GLY A 236 21.42 2.48 -10.44
C GLY A 236 22.22 1.93 -9.28
#